data_AF-A0A8J2VIW0-F1
#
_entry.id   AF-A0A8J2VIW0-F1
#
_cell.length_a   1.000
_cell.length_b   1.000
_cell.length_c   1.000
_cell.angle_alpha   90.00
_cell.angle_beta   90.00
_cell.angle_gamma   90.00
#
_symmetry.space_group_name_H-M   'P 1'
#
loop_
_entity.id
_entity.type
_entity.pdbx_description
1 polymer ?
#
loop_
_entity_poly.entity_id
_entity_poly.type
_entity_poly.pdbx_seq_one_letter_code
_entity_poly.pdbx_strand_id
1 'polypeptide(L)'
;MKEPVYMKWFPHGNVVNFQASVREMTPPELEQLLRRVIGQKVPVLTGTLDWVRQELYLYGQALEVKTEAFEGTWLIKSQADDGSEHVHTYSLDELKLSHEAHFDIEDAAAGLIRYSVYYVTFGPEEGKSGEITLFFADQRAENPLDCVVEFWEQAKDVGRDTQFTSACGLPPGFKELLKGEKKPS
;
A
#
# COMPACT_ATOMS: atom_id res chain seq x y z
N MET A 1 25.58 9.98 18.15
CA MET A 1 25.27 9.52 16.78
C MET A 1 23.92 8.85 16.85
N LYS A 2 22.90 9.34 16.14
CA LYS A 2 21.58 8.69 16.09
C LYS A 2 21.62 7.63 15.00
N GLU A 3 21.24 6.40 15.32
CA GLU A 3 21.16 5.32 14.33
C GLU A 3 20.13 5.66 13.25
N PRO A 4 20.42 5.39 11.97
CA PRO A 4 19.44 5.55 10.91
C PRO A 4 18.33 4.51 11.06
N VAL A 5 17.11 4.97 10.84
CA VAL A 5 15.87 4.28 10.42
C VAL A 5 16.01 2.77 10.25
N TYR A 6 15.20 2.06 11.02
CA TYR A 6 14.95 0.64 10.84
C TYR A 6 14.63 0.31 9.38
N MET A 7 15.46 -0.53 8.75
CA MET A 7 15.11 -1.24 7.51
C MET A 7 13.98 -2.22 7.84
N LYS A 8 12.77 -1.70 7.96
CA LYS A 8 11.55 -2.46 8.17
C LYS A 8 11.05 -2.93 6.81
N TRP A 9 10.85 -4.23 6.71
CA TRP A 9 10.18 -4.87 5.59
C TRP A 9 8.77 -5.22 6.02
N PHE A 10 7.82 -5.05 5.13
CA PHE A 10 6.43 -5.41 5.35
C PHE A 10 5.85 -6.02 4.08
N PRO A 11 4.78 -6.83 4.19
CA PRO A 11 4.12 -7.38 3.03
C PRO A 11 3.40 -6.30 2.23
N HIS A 12 3.68 -6.28 0.94
CA HIS A 12 2.91 -5.54 -0.05
C HIS A 12 2.14 -6.52 -0.93
N GLY A 13 0.82 -6.46 -0.88
CA GLY A 13 -0.06 -7.25 -1.74
C GLY A 13 -0.33 -6.55 -3.08
N ASN A 14 -0.30 -7.31 -4.16
CA ASN A 14 -0.82 -6.89 -5.45
C ASN A 14 -2.05 -7.76 -5.78
N VAL A 15 -3.17 -7.11 -6.05
CA VAL A 15 -4.43 -7.77 -6.43
C VAL A 15 -4.83 -7.27 -7.80
N VAL A 16 -4.96 -8.19 -8.75
CA VAL A 16 -5.29 -7.92 -10.15
C VAL A 16 -6.43 -8.82 -10.55
N ASN A 17 -7.63 -8.27 -10.78
CA ASN A 17 -8.81 -9.06 -11.18
C ASN A 17 -8.95 -10.36 -10.36
N PHE A 18 -8.91 -10.23 -9.02
CA PHE A 18 -9.01 -11.33 -8.04
C PHE A 18 -7.81 -12.28 -7.96
N GLN A 19 -6.75 -12.04 -8.73
CA GLN A 19 -5.47 -12.76 -8.58
C GLN A 19 -4.56 -11.97 -7.65
N ALA A 20 -4.05 -12.63 -6.61
CA ALA A 20 -3.24 -11.99 -5.59
C ALA A 20 -1.79 -12.50 -5.59
N SER A 21 -0.85 -11.59 -5.35
CA SER A 21 0.55 -11.90 -5.05
C SER A 21 1.03 -11.02 -3.91
N VAL A 22 2.06 -11.47 -3.19
CA VAL A 22 2.63 -10.73 -2.05
C VAL A 22 4.14 -10.63 -2.26
N ARG A 23 4.70 -9.45 -2.00
CA ARG A 23 6.15 -9.21 -2.05
C ARG A 23 6.62 -8.41 -0.83
N GLU A 24 7.92 -8.46 -0.61
CA GLU A 24 8.61 -7.57 0.31
C GLU A 24 8.57 -6.13 -0.21
N MET A 25 8.32 -5.17 0.70
CA MET A 25 8.42 -3.74 0.42
C MET A 25 8.95 -2.99 1.65
N THR A 26 9.69 -1.91 1.40
CA THR A 26 10.19 -0.96 2.39
C THR A 26 9.41 0.37 2.34
N PRO A 27 9.40 1.17 3.41
CA PRO A 27 8.69 2.46 3.40
C PRO A 27 9.14 3.42 2.28
N PRO A 28 10.44 3.54 1.94
CA PRO A 28 10.87 4.36 0.81
C PRO A 28 10.35 3.88 -0.55
N GLU A 29 10.24 2.56 -0.75
CA GLU A 29 9.67 2.00 -1.98
C GLU A 29 8.17 2.30 -2.09
N LEU A 30 7.44 2.26 -0.97
CA LEU A 30 6.04 2.65 -0.91
C LEU A 30 5.86 4.16 -1.18
N GLU A 31 6.71 5.01 -0.60
CA GLU A 31 6.71 6.45 -0.89
C GLU A 31 6.91 6.71 -2.38
N GLN A 32 7.90 6.06 -3.00
CA GLN A 32 8.18 6.21 -4.42
C GLN A 32 6.99 5.74 -5.29
N LEU A 33 6.35 4.63 -4.92
CA LEU A 33 5.15 4.13 -5.59
C LEU A 33 4.03 5.18 -5.55
N LEU A 34 3.67 5.64 -4.36
CA LEU A 34 2.57 6.59 -4.17
C LEU A 34 2.88 7.97 -4.76
N ARG A 35 4.12 8.45 -4.70
CA ARG A 35 4.56 9.67 -5.40
C ARG A 35 4.37 9.57 -6.91
N ARG A 36 4.65 8.39 -7.50
CA ARG A 36 4.41 8.16 -8.93
C ARG A 36 2.93 8.24 -9.26
N VAL A 37 2.07 7.70 -8.40
CA VAL A 37 0.60 7.72 -8.56
C VAL A 37 0.07 9.15 -8.45
N ILE A 38 0.47 9.88 -7.41
CA ILE A 38 0.06 11.28 -7.17
C ILE A 38 0.58 12.21 -8.27
N GLY A 39 1.79 11.96 -8.80
CA GLY A 39 2.37 12.76 -9.88
C GLY A 39 1.76 12.53 -11.26
N GLN A 40 0.74 11.66 -11.39
CA GLN A 40 0.01 11.49 -12.64
C GLN A 40 -0.92 12.69 -12.91
N LYS A 41 -1.42 12.80 -14.15
CA LYS A 41 -2.33 13.89 -14.53
C LYS A 41 -3.72 13.79 -13.91
N VAL A 42 -4.04 12.64 -13.31
CA VAL A 42 -5.35 12.39 -12.71
C VAL A 42 -5.27 12.69 -11.23
N PRO A 43 -6.17 13.52 -10.67
CA PRO A 43 -6.27 13.73 -9.23
C PRO A 43 -6.47 12.41 -8.49
N VAL A 44 -5.82 12.29 -7.33
CA VAL A 44 -5.90 11.11 -6.46
C VAL A 44 -6.65 11.50 -5.19
N LEU A 45 -7.78 10.87 -4.95
CA LEU A 45 -8.50 10.96 -3.67
C LEU A 45 -7.74 10.20 -2.59
N THR A 46 -7.74 10.72 -1.38
CA THR A 46 -7.18 10.03 -0.21
C THR A 46 -8.04 10.25 1.02
N GLY A 47 -7.96 9.29 1.93
CA GLY A 47 -8.76 9.23 3.13
C GLY A 47 -8.48 7.93 3.87
N THR A 48 -9.29 7.63 4.87
CA THR A 48 -9.17 6.41 5.69
C THR A 48 -10.45 5.60 5.73
N LEU A 49 -10.27 4.29 5.76
CA LEU A 49 -11.29 3.30 6.08
C LEU A 49 -11.11 2.88 7.54
N ASP A 50 -12.17 3.02 8.33
CA ASP A 50 -12.34 2.37 9.63
C ASP A 50 -13.36 1.25 9.47
N TRP A 51 -12.86 0.03 9.31
CA TRP A 51 -13.72 -1.13 9.08
C TRP A 51 -14.51 -1.55 10.32
N VAL A 52 -13.99 -1.26 11.52
CA VAL A 52 -14.68 -1.58 12.77
C VAL A 52 -15.94 -0.72 12.89
N ARG A 53 -15.84 0.54 12.49
CA ARG A 53 -16.97 1.49 12.50
C ARG A 53 -17.79 1.49 11.21
N GLN A 54 -17.30 0.83 10.15
CA GLN A 54 -17.86 0.89 8.80
C GLN A 54 -17.94 2.34 8.27
N GLU A 55 -16.88 3.11 8.55
CA GLU A 55 -16.80 4.53 8.19
C GLU A 55 -15.68 4.78 7.19
N LEU A 56 -15.97 5.66 6.21
CA LEU A 56 -14.98 6.22 5.30
C LEU A 56 -14.84 7.71 5.62
N TYR A 57 -13.61 8.14 5.86
CA TYR A 57 -13.25 9.53 6.08
C TYR A 57 -12.45 10.04 4.90
N LEU A 58 -13.01 10.99 4.14
CA LEU A 58 -12.34 11.59 2.99
C LEU A 58 -11.50 12.78 3.42
N TYR A 59 -10.23 12.80 3.05
CA TYR A 59 -9.32 13.94 3.30
C TYR A 59 -9.21 14.90 2.10
N GLY A 60 -9.76 14.49 0.95
CA GLY A 60 -9.74 15.23 -0.31
C GLY A 60 -8.68 14.70 -1.27
N GLN A 61 -8.04 15.59 -2.03
CA GLN A 61 -7.00 15.25 -2.99
C GLN A 61 -5.65 15.07 -2.31
N ALA A 62 -4.96 13.96 -2.55
CA ALA A 62 -3.57 13.77 -2.17
C ALA A 62 -2.66 14.69 -3.00
N LEU A 63 -1.83 15.47 -2.30
CA LEU A 63 -0.85 16.38 -2.91
C LEU A 63 0.57 15.82 -2.80
N GLU A 64 0.90 15.22 -1.66
CA GLU A 64 2.25 14.70 -1.40
C GLU A 64 2.20 13.56 -0.39
N VAL A 65 3.13 12.62 -0.54
CA VAL A 65 3.50 11.66 0.52
C VAL A 65 4.99 11.73 0.77
N LYS A 66 5.39 11.55 2.02
CA LYS A 66 6.80 11.60 2.43
C LYS A 66 7.03 10.72 3.65
N THR A 67 8.14 10.00 3.66
CA THR A 67 8.69 9.33 4.83
C THR A 67 9.77 10.20 5.44
N GLU A 68 9.68 10.44 6.75
CA GLU A 68 10.75 11.10 7.50
C GLU A 68 11.52 10.06 8.28
N ALA A 69 12.48 9.49 7.57
CA ALA A 69 13.48 8.55 8.03
C ALA A 69 13.86 8.72 9.52
N PHE A 70 14.38 9.88 9.91
CA PHE A 70 14.89 10.11 11.27
C PHE A 70 13.82 10.15 12.36
N GLU A 71 12.58 10.42 11.98
CA GLU A 71 11.45 10.57 12.91
C GLU A 71 10.57 9.32 12.96
N GLY A 72 10.76 8.38 12.01
CA GLY A 72 9.93 7.19 11.92
C GLY A 72 8.48 7.53 11.53
N THR A 73 8.28 8.61 10.78
CA THR A 73 6.94 9.10 10.43
C THR A 73 6.65 8.99 8.93
N TRP A 74 5.38 8.80 8.62
CA TRP A 74 4.78 8.88 7.30
C TRP A 74 3.84 10.08 7.26
N LEU A 75 4.05 10.98 6.30
CA LEU A 75 3.31 12.21 6.13
C LEU A 75 2.50 12.16 4.84
N ILE A 76 1.25 12.60 4.91
CA ILE A 76 0.38 12.79 3.76
C ILE A 76 -0.11 14.23 3.78
N LYS A 77 0.15 14.96 2.70
CA LYS A 77 -0.45 16.26 2.46
C LYS A 77 -1.68 16.09 1.59
N SER A 78 -2.83 16.57 2.04
CA SER A 78 -4.08 16.57 1.26
C SER A 78 -4.68 17.97 1.13
N GLN A 79 -5.56 18.15 0.15
CA GLN A 79 -6.38 19.34 -0.04
C GLN A 79 -7.85 18.95 -0.07
N ALA A 80 -8.65 19.56 0.82
CA ALA A 80 -10.10 19.40 0.85
C ALA A 80 -10.79 20.22 -0.25
N ASP A 81 -12.09 19.99 -0.45
CA ASP A 81 -12.88 20.64 -1.51
C ASP A 81 -13.00 22.16 -1.35
N ASP A 82 -12.84 22.67 -0.12
CA ASP A 82 -12.79 24.11 0.17
C ASP A 82 -11.41 24.74 -0.09
N GLY A 83 -10.46 23.96 -0.59
CA GLY A 83 -9.08 24.34 -0.88
C GLY A 83 -8.15 24.30 0.33
N SER A 84 -8.64 23.99 1.53
CA SER A 84 -7.81 23.88 2.73
C SER A 84 -6.84 22.71 2.64
N GLU A 85 -5.58 22.96 3.00
CA GLU A 85 -4.54 21.94 3.03
C GLU A 85 -4.37 21.37 4.44
N HIS A 86 -4.23 20.04 4.51
CA HIS A 86 -4.05 19.31 5.76
C HIS A 86 -2.83 18.39 5.66
N VAL A 87 -2.18 18.18 6.80
CA VAL A 87 -1.08 17.20 6.93
C VAL A 87 -1.51 16.14 7.93
N HIS A 88 -1.49 14.89 7.47
CA HIS A 88 -1.80 13.71 8.27
C HIS A 88 -0.51 12.93 8.53
N THR A 89 -0.30 12.54 9.79
CA THR A 89 0.94 11.89 10.23
C THR A 89 0.64 10.51 10.80
N TYR A 90 1.43 9.52 10.39
CA TYR A 90 1.33 8.14 10.86
C TYR A 90 2.71 7.63 11.29
N SER A 91 2.75 6.75 12.28
CA SER A 91 4.01 6.10 12.69
C SER A 91 4.37 4.96 11.73
N LEU A 92 5.60 4.97 11.21
CA LEU A 92 6.14 3.86 10.41
C LEU A 92 6.29 2.57 11.24
N ASP A 93 6.43 2.68 12.56
CA ASP A 93 6.47 1.51 13.44
C ASP A 93 5.12 0.77 13.44
N GLU A 94 4.02 1.50 13.22
CA GLU A 94 2.69 0.92 13.09
C GLU A 94 2.34 0.43 11.69
N LEU A 95 3.12 0.76 10.66
CA LEU A 95 2.88 0.26 9.30
C LEU A 95 2.84 -1.28 9.28
N LYS A 96 1.72 -1.88 8.89
CA LYS A 96 1.55 -3.35 8.90
C LYS A 96 1.68 -3.94 7.50
N LEU A 97 0.97 -3.36 6.53
CA LEU A 97 0.94 -3.83 5.16
C LEU A 97 0.51 -2.71 4.20
N SER A 98 0.76 -2.92 2.92
CA SER A 98 0.15 -2.10 1.86
C SER A 98 -0.37 -2.99 0.74
N HIS A 99 -1.26 -2.43 -0.08
CA HIS A 99 -1.79 -3.12 -1.24
C HIS A 99 -1.84 -2.20 -2.44
N GLU A 100 -1.66 -2.77 -3.63
CA GLU A 100 -2.18 -2.21 -4.87
C GLU A 100 -3.28 -3.14 -5.41
N ALA A 101 -4.44 -2.57 -5.66
CA ALA A 101 -5.63 -3.27 -6.12
C ALA A 101 -6.03 -2.71 -7.47
N HIS A 102 -6.04 -3.56 -8.49
CA HIS A 102 -6.31 -3.20 -9.86
C HIS A 102 -7.43 -4.07 -10.42
N PHE A 103 -8.54 -3.45 -10.78
CA PHE A 103 -9.69 -4.15 -11.37
C PHE A 103 -10.14 -3.45 -12.64
N ASP A 104 -10.63 -4.27 -13.57
CA ASP A 104 -11.31 -3.77 -14.76
C ASP A 104 -12.77 -3.53 -14.38
N ILE A 105 -13.22 -2.28 -14.49
CA ILE A 105 -14.59 -1.88 -14.18
C ILE A 105 -15.27 -1.29 -15.41
N GLU A 106 -16.57 -1.55 -15.55
CA GLU A 106 -17.41 -0.87 -16.54
C GLU A 106 -17.85 0.47 -15.98
N ASP A 107 -17.34 1.55 -16.57
CA ASP A 107 -17.72 2.92 -16.25
C ASP A 107 -18.70 3.44 -17.31
N ALA A 108 -19.81 4.07 -16.90
CA ALA A 108 -20.83 4.52 -17.83
C ALA A 108 -20.34 5.64 -18.77
N ALA A 109 -19.37 6.44 -18.32
CA ALA A 109 -18.82 7.56 -19.08
C ALA A 109 -17.57 7.18 -19.89
N ALA A 110 -16.72 6.32 -19.36
CA ALA A 110 -15.41 5.97 -19.93
C ALA A 110 -15.34 4.57 -20.57
N GLY A 111 -16.37 3.73 -20.39
CA GLY A 111 -16.36 2.33 -20.80
C GLY A 111 -15.52 1.46 -19.87
N LEU A 112 -14.90 0.40 -20.40
CA LEU A 112 -14.06 -0.49 -19.61
C LEU A 112 -12.75 0.22 -19.23
N ILE A 113 -12.52 0.45 -17.94
CA ILE A 113 -11.31 1.09 -17.43
C ILE A 113 -10.57 0.20 -16.43
N ARG A 114 -9.24 0.28 -16.47
CA ARG A 114 -8.35 -0.29 -15.46
C ARG A 114 -8.27 0.67 -14.28
N TYR A 115 -9.07 0.42 -13.24
CA TYR A 115 -9.13 1.24 -12.05
C TYR A 115 -8.18 0.72 -10.97
N SER A 116 -7.48 1.63 -10.28
CA SER A 116 -6.45 1.27 -9.30
C SER A 116 -6.67 1.98 -7.98
N VAL A 117 -6.65 1.22 -6.89
CA VAL A 117 -6.67 1.74 -5.52
C VAL A 117 -5.46 1.21 -4.76
N TYR A 118 -4.78 2.10 -4.05
CA TYR A 118 -3.65 1.73 -3.19
C TYR A 118 -4.06 1.88 -1.74
N TYR A 119 -3.77 0.87 -0.92
CA TYR A 119 -4.10 0.84 0.49
C TYR A 119 -2.84 0.80 1.34
N VAL A 120 -2.85 1.49 2.48
CA VAL A 120 -1.77 1.44 3.46
C VAL A 120 -2.37 1.27 4.85
N THR A 121 -2.11 0.15 5.50
CA THR A 121 -2.71 -0.20 6.77
C THR A 121 -1.71 -0.01 7.91
N PHE A 122 -2.13 0.73 8.92
CA PHE A 122 -1.41 0.97 10.15
C PHE A 122 -2.11 0.27 11.31
N GLY A 123 -1.29 -0.18 12.27
CA GLY A 123 -1.76 -0.70 13.54
C GLY A 123 -2.52 0.34 14.36
N PRO A 124 -3.09 -0.09 15.50
CA PRO A 124 -3.80 0.80 16.39
C PRO A 124 -2.89 1.94 16.87
N GLU A 125 -3.34 3.17 16.65
CA GLU A 125 -2.73 4.36 17.26
C GLU A 125 -2.97 4.34 18.77
N GLU A 126 -2.06 4.90 19.58
CA GLU A 126 -2.23 4.96 21.05
C GLU A 126 -3.61 5.56 21.41
N GLY A 127 -4.45 4.76 22.08
CA GLY A 127 -5.80 5.18 22.50
C GLY A 127 -6.93 4.91 21.49
N LYS A 128 -6.65 4.37 20.30
CA LYS A 128 -7.67 3.90 19.35
C LYS A 128 -7.68 2.36 19.29
N SER A 129 -8.87 1.77 19.25
CA SER A 129 -9.03 0.34 19.01
C SER A 129 -9.22 0.10 17.52
N GLY A 130 -8.36 -0.71 16.91
CA GLY A 130 -8.49 -1.15 15.51
C GLY A 130 -7.40 -0.59 14.59
N GLU A 131 -7.19 -1.28 13.47
CA GLU A 131 -6.32 -0.81 12.40
C GLU A 131 -6.99 0.33 11.62
N ILE A 132 -6.17 1.24 11.10
CA ILE A 132 -6.62 2.26 10.16
C ILE A 132 -6.02 1.99 8.79
N THR A 133 -6.84 2.03 7.74
CA THR A 133 -6.37 1.82 6.37
C THR A 133 -6.54 3.07 5.56
N LEU A 134 -5.43 3.68 5.15
CA LEU A 134 -5.40 4.77 4.20
C LEU A 134 -5.69 4.23 2.80
N PHE A 135 -6.40 5.01 1.98
CA PHE A 135 -6.58 4.73 0.56
C PHE A 135 -6.05 5.88 -0.32
N PHE A 136 -5.64 5.52 -1.53
CA PHE A 136 -5.30 6.43 -2.63
C PHE A 136 -5.95 5.92 -3.89
N ALA A 137 -6.90 6.67 -4.44
CA ALA A 137 -7.74 6.23 -5.55
C ALA A 137 -7.83 7.33 -6.60
N ASP A 138 -7.58 7.00 -7.87
CA ASP A 138 -7.68 8.00 -8.93
C ASP A 138 -9.15 8.39 -9.20
N GLN A 139 -9.41 9.58 -9.75
CA GLN A 139 -10.77 10.08 -9.97
C GLN A 139 -11.37 9.73 -11.35
N ARG A 140 -10.91 8.67 -12.02
CA ARG A 140 -11.42 8.34 -13.38
C ARG A 140 -12.79 7.66 -13.38
N ALA A 141 -13.11 6.93 -12.32
CA ALA A 141 -14.39 6.26 -12.17
C ALA A 141 -15.49 7.27 -11.78
N GLU A 142 -16.73 7.02 -12.21
CA GLU A 142 -17.91 7.80 -11.83
C GLU A 142 -18.14 7.79 -10.31
N ASN A 143 -17.97 6.61 -9.68
CA ASN A 143 -18.12 6.42 -8.23
C ASN A 143 -16.83 5.83 -7.64
N PRO A 144 -15.75 6.64 -7.48
CA PRO A 144 -14.45 6.14 -7.07
C PRO A 144 -14.45 5.60 -5.64
N LEU A 145 -15.29 6.15 -4.75
CA LEU A 145 -15.37 5.69 -3.35
C LEU A 145 -16.06 4.32 -3.21
N ASP A 146 -17.00 3.98 -4.08
CA ASP A 146 -17.61 2.64 -4.10
C ASP A 146 -16.55 1.60 -4.45
N CYS A 147 -15.72 1.89 -5.46
CA CYS A 147 -14.58 1.06 -5.84
C CYS A 147 -13.59 0.90 -4.68
N VAL A 148 -13.30 1.98 -3.93
CA VAL A 148 -12.41 1.94 -2.76
C VAL A 148 -12.92 0.95 -1.72
N VAL A 149 -14.22 0.95 -1.41
CA VAL A 149 -14.80 0.04 -0.40
C VAL A 149 -14.87 -1.39 -0.92
N GLU A 150 -15.36 -1.59 -2.14
CA GLU A 150 -15.50 -2.92 -2.73
C GLU A 150 -14.16 -3.63 -2.93
N PHE A 151 -13.14 -2.92 -3.41
CA PHE A 151 -11.83 -3.52 -3.67
C PHE A 151 -11.10 -3.84 -2.37
N TRP A 152 -11.35 -3.08 -1.31
CA TRP A 152 -10.79 -3.37 0.00
C TRP A 152 -11.28 -4.72 0.54
N GLU A 153 -12.57 -5.05 0.36
CA GLU A 153 -13.10 -6.37 0.75
C GLU A 153 -12.36 -7.53 0.07
N GLN A 154 -11.83 -7.31 -1.14
CA GLN A 154 -11.07 -8.31 -1.90
C GLN A 154 -9.59 -8.34 -1.52
N ALA A 155 -9.02 -7.20 -1.12
CA ALA A 155 -7.58 -7.05 -0.89
C ALA A 155 -7.18 -7.23 0.58
N LYS A 156 -8.07 -6.94 1.54
CA LYS A 156 -7.73 -6.75 2.96
C LYS A 156 -6.96 -7.90 3.59
N ASP A 157 -7.22 -9.14 3.19
CA ASP A 157 -6.62 -10.33 3.78
C ASP A 157 -5.31 -10.76 3.09
N VAL A 158 -4.99 -10.19 1.91
CA VAL A 158 -3.81 -10.56 1.13
C VAL A 158 -2.53 -10.16 1.87
N GLY A 159 -1.67 -11.14 2.16
CA GLY A 159 -0.35 -10.92 2.77
C GLY A 159 -0.35 -10.74 4.29
N ARG A 160 -1.51 -10.78 4.96
CA ARG A 160 -1.59 -10.69 6.43
C ARG A 160 -0.94 -11.87 7.17
N ASP A 161 -0.92 -13.03 6.54
CA ASP A 161 -0.32 -14.27 7.05
C ASP A 161 1.14 -14.45 6.62
N THR A 162 1.67 -13.53 5.82
CA THR A 162 3.03 -13.60 5.30
C THR A 162 4.00 -12.91 6.25
N GLN A 163 5.03 -13.65 6.68
CA GLN A 163 6.17 -13.09 7.38
C GLN A 163 7.42 -13.27 6.53
N PHE A 164 8.05 -12.16 6.19
CA PHE A 164 9.31 -12.16 5.48
C PHE A 164 10.46 -12.23 6.48
N THR A 165 11.05 -13.40 6.61
CA THR A 165 12.33 -13.56 7.29
C THR A 165 13.42 -13.52 6.23
N SER A 166 14.38 -12.61 6.34
CA SER A 166 15.54 -12.48 5.46
C SER A 166 16.48 -13.68 5.60
N ALA A 167 16.06 -14.83 5.09
CA ALA A 167 16.85 -16.05 5.04
C ALA A 167 16.87 -16.56 3.60
N CYS A 168 17.46 -15.78 2.70
CA CYS A 168 17.94 -16.31 1.43
C CYS A 168 19.20 -17.16 1.73
N GLY A 169 18.96 -18.35 2.29
CA GLY A 169 19.97 -19.35 2.55
C GLY A 169 19.59 -20.60 1.79
N LEU A 170 20.46 -21.03 0.87
CA LEU A 170 20.34 -22.39 0.32
C LEU A 170 20.26 -23.38 1.50
N PRO A 171 19.27 -24.28 1.53
CA PRO A 171 19.21 -25.31 2.56
C PRO A 171 20.58 -26.02 2.65
N PRO A 172 21.08 -26.34 3.85
CA PRO A 172 22.28 -27.16 3.99
C PRO A 172 22.12 -28.43 3.13
N GLY A 173 23.04 -28.64 2.18
CA GLY A 173 22.99 -29.76 1.21
C GLY A 173 22.50 -29.39 -0.20
N PHE A 174 21.83 -28.26 -0.42
CA PHE A 174 21.39 -27.87 -1.77
C PHE A 174 22.57 -27.57 -2.72
N LYS A 175 23.68 -27.06 -2.19
CA LYS A 175 24.93 -26.86 -2.95
C LYS A 175 25.53 -28.19 -3.47
N GLU A 176 25.24 -29.31 -2.82
CA GLU A 176 25.77 -30.62 -3.18
C GLU A 176 24.97 -31.30 -4.30
N LEU A 177 23.72 -30.85 -4.49
CA LEU A 177 22.83 -31.24 -5.58
C LEU A 177 23.13 -30.48 -6.87
N LEU A 178 23.80 -29.33 -6.79
CA LEU A 178 24.30 -28.57 -7.94
C LEU A 178 25.60 -29.20 -8.49
N LYS A 179 25.56 -30.50 -8.82
CA LYS A 179 26.63 -31.16 -9.58
C LYS A 179 26.29 -31.07 -11.05
N GLY A 180 26.95 -30.14 -11.73
CA GLY A 180 26.90 -30.03 -13.19
C GLY A 180 27.29 -31.35 -13.85
N GLU A 181 26.60 -31.68 -14.94
CA GLU A 181 26.93 -32.80 -15.81
C GLU A 181 28.42 -32.75 -16.17
N LYS A 182 29.21 -33.70 -15.67
CA LYS A 182 30.51 -33.97 -16.26
C LYS A 182 30.24 -34.51 -17.67
N LYS A 183 30.55 -33.71 -18.69
CA LYS A 183 30.66 -34.22 -20.06
C LYS A 183 31.61 -35.42 -20.07
N PRO A 184 31.20 -36.57 -20.63
CA PRO A 184 32.10 -37.70 -20.78
C PRO A 184 33.13 -37.39 -21.88
N SER A 185 34.41 -37.63 -21.58
CA SER A 185 35.50 -37.77 -22.55
C SER A 185 36.17 -39.11 -22.32
#